data_AF-A0A4Q3KZ32-F1
#
_entry.id   AF-A0A4Q3KZ32-F1
#
_cell.length_a   1.000
_cell.length_b   1.000
_cell.length_c   1.000
_cell.angle_alpha   90.00
_cell.angle_beta   90.00
_cell.angle_gamma   90.00
#
_symmetry.space_group_name_H-M   'P 1'
#
loop_
_entity.id
_entity.type
_entity.pdbx_description
1 polymer ?
#
loop_
_entity_poly.entity_id
_entity_poly.type
_entity_poly.pdbx_seq_one_letter_code
_entity_poly.pdbx_strand_id
1 'polypeptide(L)' 'MNKEMSETLVRTGPGTMMGNLMRRYWVPILASVEIAEPDGPQVRVQILGEKLLAFRDT' A
#
# COMPACT_ATOMS: atom_id res chain seq x y z
N MET A 1 1.55 3.16 28.00
CA MET A 1 1.27 2.35 26.79
C MET A 1 2.06 1.05 26.89
N ASN A 2 1.41 -0.11 26.84
CA ASN A 2 2.08 -1.42 26.91
C ASN A 2 2.89 -1.67 25.61
N LYS A 3 4.10 -2.24 25.73
CA LYS A 3 4.97 -2.57 24.61
C LYS A 3 4.30 -3.49 23.58
N GLU A 4 3.62 -4.53 24.05
CA GLU A 4 2.92 -5.50 23.19
C GLU A 4 1.82 -4.83 22.35
N MET A 5 1.09 -3.89 22.97
CA MET A 5 0.07 -3.10 22.28
C MET A 5 0.70 -2.21 21.20
N SER A 6 1.80 -1.53 21.52
CA SER A 6 2.53 -0.73 20.53
C SER A 6 2.98 -1.58 19.35
N GLU A 7 3.58 -2.74 19.60
CA GLU A 7 4.04 -3.65 18.54
C GLU A 7 2.89 -4.14 17.66
N THR A 8 1.73 -4.45 18.26
CA THR A 8 0.53 -4.87 17.51
C THR A 8 0.02 -3.77 16.59
N LEU A 9 -0.03 -2.51 17.06
CA LEU A 9 -0.64 -1.40 16.32
C LEU A 9 0.26 -0.84 15.21
N VAL A 10 1.58 -0.84 15.39
CA VAL A 10 2.52 -0.13 14.49
C VAL A 10 3.14 -1.01 13.40
N ARG A 11 3.08 -2.34 13.54
CA ARG A 11 3.65 -3.26 12.56
C ARG A 11 2.61 -3.59 11.50
N THR A 12 2.81 -3.09 10.28
CA THR A 12 1.87 -3.23 9.15
C THR A 12 2.40 -4.06 7.99
N GLY A 13 3.55 -4.72 8.17
CA GLY A 13 4.14 -5.60 7.16
C GLY A 13 3.36 -6.91 6.97
N PRO A 14 3.75 -7.73 5.99
CA PRO A 14 3.11 -9.02 5.72
C PRO A 14 3.06 -9.92 6.97
N GLY A 15 1.92 -10.56 7.22
CA GLY A 15 1.72 -11.50 8.32
C GLY A 15 1.54 -10.88 9.72
N THR A 16 1.67 -9.55 9.87
CA THR A 16 1.41 -8.84 11.12
C THR A 16 -0.09 -8.67 11.35
N MET A 17 -0.53 -8.55 12.61
CA MET A 17 -1.96 -8.34 12.92
C MET A 17 -2.51 -7.09 12.23
N MET A 18 -1.82 -5.94 12.36
CA MET A 18 -2.28 -4.71 11.71
C MET A 18 -2.11 -4.76 10.19
N GLY A 19 -1.07 -5.40 9.67
CA GLY A 19 -0.92 -5.62 8.21
C GLY A 19 -2.09 -6.42 7.63
N ASN A 20 -2.49 -7.51 8.28
CA ASN A 20 -3.64 -8.33 7.88
C ASN A 20 -4.98 -7.57 8.00
N LEU A 21 -5.10 -6.67 8.98
CA LEU A 21 -6.28 -5.81 9.12
C LEU A 21 -6.36 -4.79 7.99
N MET A 22 -5.27 -4.06 7.70
CA MET A 22 -5.22 -3.01 6.69
C MET A 22 -5.56 -3.54 5.28
N ARG A 23 -5.18 -4.78 4.94
CA ARG A 23 -5.50 -5.43 3.65
C ARG A 23 -6.98 -5.72 3.43
N ARG A 24 -7.82 -5.55 4.45
CA ARG A 24 -9.28 -5.67 4.32
C ARG A 24 -9.94 -4.37 3.83
N TYR A 25 -9.17 -3.30 3.68
CA TYR A 25 -9.66 -1.98 3.30
C TYR A 25 -8.97 -1.47 2.04
N TRP A 26 -9.68 -0.61 1.31
CA TRP A 26 -9.10 0.13 0.19
C TRP A 26 -8.20 1.25 0.72
N VAL A 27 -7.02 1.37 0.12
CA VAL A 27 -6.03 2.40 0.46
C VAL A 27 -5.65 3.16 -0.82
N PRO A 28 -5.82 4.49 -0.85
CA PRO A 28 -5.31 5.29 -1.96
C PRO A 28 -3.78 5.32 -1.90
N ILE A 29 -3.11 5.03 -3.02
CA ILE A 29 -1.64 4.94 -3.09
C ILE A 29 -1.00 5.81 -4.18
N LEU A 30 -1.81 6.36 -5.07
CA LEU A 30 -1.38 7.11 -6.25
C LEU A 30 -2.53 8.00 -6.72
N ALA A 31 -2.22 9.21 -7.17
CA ALA A 31 -3.18 10.10 -7.82
C ALA A 31 -3.27 9.79 -9.32
N SER A 32 -4.44 10.00 -9.92
CA SER A 32 -4.65 9.74 -11.35
C SER A 32 -3.73 10.57 -12.25
N VAL A 33 -3.35 11.78 -11.81
CA VAL A 33 -2.43 12.68 -12.55
C VAL A 33 -0.99 12.16 -12.59
N GLU A 34 -0.59 11.27 -11.67
CA GLU A 34 0.75 10.66 -11.66
C GLU A 34 0.89 9.53 -12.69
N ILE A 35 -0.24 9.02 -13.20
CA ILE A 35 -0.35 8.06 -14.31
C ILE A 35 -1.36 8.60 -15.33
N ALA A 36 -1.11 9.79 -15.86
CA ALA A 36 -2.07 10.51 -16.69
C ALA A 36 -2.31 9.86 -18.07
N GLU A 37 -1.25 9.43 -18.74
CA GLU A 37 -1.29 8.92 -20.11
C GLU A 37 -1.65 7.42 -20.13
N PRO A 38 -2.67 7.00 -20.90
CA PRO A 38 -2.91 5.59 -21.20
C PRO A 38 -1.68 4.98 -21.88
N ASP A 39 -1.33 3.74 -21.50
CA ASP A 39 -0.11 3.03 -21.95
C ASP A 39 1.20 3.81 -21.72
N GLY A 40 1.16 4.81 -20.85
CA GLY A 40 2.32 5.61 -20.49
C GLY A 40 3.30 4.88 -19.57
N PRO A 41 4.35 5.57 -19.11
CA PRO A 41 5.31 5.02 -18.16
C PRO A 41 4.63 4.53 -16.88
N GLN A 42 4.94 3.31 -16.47
CA GLN A 42 4.50 2.75 -15.19
C GLN A 42 5.16 3.45 -13.99
N VAL A 43 4.40 3.60 -12.92
CA VAL A 43 4.88 4.13 -11.63
C VAL A 43 5.11 3.00 -10.64
N ARG A 44 6.29 2.98 -10.02
CA ARG A 44 6.61 2.06 -8.93
C ARG A 44 6.02 2.60 -7.63
N VAL A 45 5.22 1.78 -6.96
CA VAL A 45 4.63 2.12 -5.66
C VAL A 45 4.99 1.04 -4.64
N GLN A 46 5.06 1.43 -3.37
CA GLN A 46 5.24 0.48 -2.27
C GLN A 46 4.14 0.71 -1.24
N ILE A 47 3.34 -0.33 -0.97
CA ILE A 47 2.27 -0.29 0.02
C ILE A 47 2.33 -1.54 0.90
N LEU A 48 2.21 -1.34 2.22
CA LEU A 48 2.14 -2.43 3.22
C LEU A 48 3.26 -3.47 3.04
N GLY A 49 4.48 -3.00 2.71
CA GLY A 49 5.66 -3.84 2.49
C GLY A 49 5.76 -4.51 1.11
N GLU A 50 4.79 -4.31 0.22
CA GLU A 50 4.77 -4.89 -1.13
C GLU A 50 5.12 -3.86 -2.19
N LYS A 51 5.97 -4.25 -3.14
CA LYS A 51 6.38 -3.41 -4.28
C LYS A 51 5.49 -3.76 -5.47
N LEU A 52 4.75 -2.76 -5.96
CA LEU A 52 3.80 -2.93 -7.06
C LEU A 52 4.13 -1.96 -8.20
N LEU A 53 3.53 -2.23 -9.36
CA LEU A 53 3.57 -1.37 -10.53
C LEU A 53 2.16 -0.89 -10.83
N ALA A 54 2.00 0.43 -10.91
CA ALA A 54 0.77 1.07 -11.36
C ALA A 54 0.95 1.54 -12.80
N PHE A 55 -0.04 1.26 -13.65
CA PHE A 55 -0.10 1.72 -15.02
C PHE A 55 -1.55 2.08 -15.35
N ARG A 56 -1.76 2.94 -16.34
CA ARG A 56 -3.08 3.27 -16.87
C ARG A 56 -3.30 2.48 -18.16
N ASP A 57 -4.31 1.63 -18.16
CA ASP A 57 -4.77 0.91 -19.34
C ASP A 57 -5.70 1.80 -20.20
N THR A 58 -5.83 1.47 -21.50
CA THR A 58 -6.63 2.23 -22.51
C THR A 58 -8.10 2.46 -22.16
#